data_AF-A0A929F8U2-F1
#
_entry.id   AF-A0A929F8U2-F1
#
_cell.length_a   1.000
_cell.length_b   1.000
_cell.length_c   1.000
_cell.angle_alpha   90.00
_cell.angle_beta   90.00
_cell.angle_gamma   90.00
#
_symmetry.space_group_name_H-M   'P 1'
#
loop_
_entity.id
_entity.type
_entity.pdbx_description
1 polymer ?
#
loop_
_entity_poly.entity_id
_entity_poly.type
_entity_poly.pdbx_seq_one_letter_code
_entity_poly.pdbx_strand_id
1 'polypeptide(L)'
;MNLCSFHKIRFERPDLDELIKQYTVVDLHFHSKYSDGNNAVSSIAKRALELGIGIAITDHNEIKGAVEIDRYRELLSIPGIEITSKEGTHLLIYFYEISSLKKFYKKDVRPNMGHDIMSSTSLEMEEIIKRARAFETIVVFPHPYSATFTGIQNTYFPEDRLERLFKMVDGIEVINAENLNKWNLRSALLGFNLDKGITGGSDGHRLPQMGRAVCYAPCKKDRRFFLDAIKGRQTRVVGKEIDIIRKVRSNGVKLRTNIKNYPDLVEKNLRYSCTVINSKSKAFKDNMKRSFSGKFKDKHKMPKMSKVH
;
A
#
# COMPACT_ATOMS: atom_id res chain seq x y z
N MET A 1 -4.02 -34.68 -11.16
CA MET A 1 -3.97 -33.65 -10.10
C MET A 1 -3.24 -32.43 -10.65
N ASN A 2 -3.94 -31.31 -10.87
CA ASN A 2 -3.39 -30.14 -11.55
C ASN A 2 -2.51 -29.32 -10.58
N LEU A 3 -1.21 -29.23 -10.87
CA LEU A 3 -0.16 -28.56 -10.09
C LEU A 3 -0.21 -27.00 -10.14
N CYS A 4 -1.37 -26.38 -10.42
CA CYS A 4 -1.42 -24.97 -10.85
C CYS A 4 -2.06 -23.96 -9.88
N SER A 5 -2.20 -24.23 -8.56
CA SER A 5 -2.90 -23.27 -7.67
C SER A 5 -2.32 -23.11 -6.25
N PHE A 6 -1.03 -22.82 -6.12
CA PHE A 6 -0.40 -22.55 -4.79
C PHE A 6 0.00 -21.10 -4.53
N HIS A 7 0.02 -20.21 -5.53
CA HIS A 7 0.47 -18.84 -5.33
C HIS A 7 -0.70 -17.92 -4.94
N LYS A 8 -0.78 -17.55 -3.66
CA LYS A 8 -1.76 -16.56 -3.15
C LYS A 8 -1.48 -15.14 -3.64
N ILE A 9 -0.27 -14.84 -4.10
CA ILE A 9 0.17 -13.51 -4.55
C ILE A 9 0.82 -13.65 -5.93
N ARG A 10 0.36 -12.89 -6.93
CA ARG A 10 0.88 -12.91 -8.31
C ARG A 10 1.25 -11.51 -8.81
N PHE A 11 2.50 -11.35 -9.24
CA PHE A 11 3.07 -10.09 -9.72
C PHE A 11 2.98 -9.96 -11.25
N GLU A 12 1.75 -9.83 -11.76
CA GLU A 12 1.46 -9.76 -13.18
C GLU A 12 0.20 -8.94 -13.44
N ARG A 13 -0.04 -8.57 -14.70
CA ARG A 13 -1.26 -7.84 -15.06
C ARG A 13 -2.46 -8.77 -14.86
N PRO A 14 -3.50 -8.37 -14.12
CA PRO A 14 -4.69 -9.21 -13.94
C PRO A 14 -5.39 -9.49 -15.28
N ASP A 15 -5.71 -10.75 -15.54
CA ASP A 15 -6.67 -11.16 -16.56
C ASP A 15 -8.06 -11.18 -15.93
N LEU A 16 -8.72 -10.02 -15.96
CA LEU A 16 -10.00 -9.83 -15.25
C LEU A 16 -11.10 -10.71 -15.84
N ASP A 17 -11.13 -10.88 -17.16
CA ASP A 17 -12.17 -11.66 -17.86
C ASP A 17 -12.15 -13.13 -17.43
N GLU A 18 -10.97 -13.71 -17.20
CA GLU A 18 -10.87 -15.07 -16.69
C GLU A 18 -11.15 -15.15 -15.18
N LEU A 19 -10.68 -14.17 -14.40
CA LEU A 19 -10.88 -14.18 -12.95
C LEU A 19 -12.36 -14.08 -12.56
N ILE A 20 -13.14 -13.20 -13.21
CA ILE A 20 -14.55 -12.98 -12.86
C ILE A 20 -15.46 -14.17 -13.17
N LYS A 21 -15.03 -15.12 -14.03
CA LYS A 21 -15.79 -16.35 -14.30
C LYS A 21 -15.83 -17.31 -13.11
N GLN A 22 -14.79 -17.29 -12.28
CA GLN A 22 -14.57 -18.29 -11.23
C GLN A 22 -14.54 -17.68 -9.82
N TYR A 23 -14.29 -16.37 -9.71
CA TYR A 23 -14.04 -15.71 -8.44
C TYR A 23 -14.85 -14.43 -8.31
N THR A 24 -15.13 -14.05 -7.07
CA THR A 24 -15.46 -12.66 -6.77
C THR A 24 -14.17 -11.87 -6.79
N VAL A 25 -14.10 -10.82 -7.61
CA VAL A 25 -12.91 -9.97 -7.83
C VAL A 25 -13.23 -8.56 -7.38
N VAL A 26 -12.36 -7.94 -6.59
CA VAL A 26 -12.57 -6.61 -6.01
C VAL A 26 -11.27 -5.81 -6.03
N ASP A 27 -11.32 -4.58 -6.53
CA ASP A 27 -10.27 -3.59 -6.29
C ASP A 27 -10.56 -2.92 -4.94
N LEU A 28 -9.72 -3.20 -3.93
CA LEU A 28 -9.99 -2.81 -2.54
C LEU A 28 -9.42 -1.42 -2.17
N HIS A 29 -8.76 -0.73 -3.09
CA HIS A 29 -8.13 0.55 -2.78
C HIS A 29 -8.24 1.49 -3.98
N PHE A 30 -9.18 2.43 -3.92
CA PHE A 30 -9.41 3.40 -4.98
C PHE A 30 -9.92 4.73 -4.42
N HIS A 31 -9.49 5.83 -5.04
CA HIS A 31 -9.79 7.20 -4.60
C HIS A 31 -10.70 7.92 -5.59
N SER A 32 -11.66 8.67 -5.05
CA SER A 32 -12.60 9.48 -5.82
C SER A 32 -12.26 10.97 -5.69
N LYS A 33 -13.04 11.81 -6.39
CA LYS A 33 -12.94 13.27 -6.27
C LYS A 33 -13.21 13.84 -4.86
N TYR A 34 -13.65 13.01 -3.90
CA TYR A 34 -13.89 13.46 -2.53
C TYR A 34 -12.62 13.55 -1.67
N SER A 35 -11.52 12.92 -2.09
CA SER A 35 -10.16 13.14 -1.56
C SER A 35 -9.24 13.70 -2.65
N ASP A 36 -8.38 12.87 -3.23
CA ASP A 36 -7.32 13.21 -4.17
C ASP A 36 -7.46 12.47 -5.52
N GLY A 37 -8.52 11.69 -5.70
CA GLY A 37 -8.89 11.10 -6.98
C GLY A 37 -9.45 12.14 -7.96
N ASN A 38 -9.45 11.80 -9.25
CA ASN A 38 -9.91 12.70 -10.32
C ASN A 38 -11.36 12.45 -10.74
N ASN A 39 -11.93 11.30 -10.40
CA ASN A 39 -13.18 10.84 -11.01
C ASN A 39 -14.38 10.96 -10.07
N ALA A 40 -15.53 11.29 -10.66
CA ALA A 40 -16.82 11.21 -9.96
C ALA A 40 -17.18 9.73 -9.70
N VAL A 41 -17.92 9.49 -8.62
CA VAL A 41 -18.36 8.16 -8.21
C VAL A 41 -19.17 7.47 -9.29
N SER A 42 -19.99 8.21 -10.05
CA SER A 42 -20.74 7.66 -11.19
C SER A 42 -19.83 7.09 -12.29
N SER A 43 -18.70 7.75 -12.57
CA SER A 43 -17.73 7.24 -13.55
C SER A 43 -16.96 6.04 -13.02
N ILE A 44 -16.66 6.02 -11.72
CA ILE A 44 -16.04 4.88 -11.03
C ILE A 44 -16.99 3.68 -11.07
N ALA A 45 -18.27 3.87 -10.74
CA ALA A 45 -19.30 2.84 -10.78
C ALA A 45 -19.43 2.23 -12.18
N LYS A 46 -19.57 3.09 -13.20
CA LYS A 46 -19.64 2.67 -14.61
C LYS A 46 -18.43 1.83 -14.98
N ARG A 47 -17.22 2.28 -14.63
CA ARG A 47 -15.98 1.56 -14.97
C ARG A 47 -15.88 0.21 -14.26
N ALA A 48 -16.24 0.13 -12.99
CA ALA A 48 -16.22 -1.12 -12.24
C ALA A 48 -17.21 -2.14 -12.82
N LEU A 49 -18.40 -1.68 -13.22
CA LEU A 49 -19.39 -2.49 -13.92
C LEU A 49 -18.90 -2.99 -15.28
N GLU A 50 -18.27 -2.13 -16.10
CA GLU A 50 -17.65 -2.51 -17.37
C GLU A 50 -16.57 -3.59 -17.20
N LEU A 51 -15.83 -3.55 -16.10
CA LEU A 51 -14.79 -4.52 -15.77
C LEU A 51 -15.35 -5.80 -15.09
N GLY A 52 -16.62 -5.80 -14.69
CA GLY A 52 -17.24 -6.91 -13.96
C GLY A 52 -16.80 -7.08 -12.50
N ILE A 53 -15.93 -6.20 -11.99
CA ILE A 53 -15.33 -6.28 -10.65
C ILE A 53 -16.14 -5.51 -9.59
N GLY A 54 -15.94 -5.86 -8.32
CA GLY A 54 -16.32 -5.01 -7.19
C GLY A 54 -15.29 -3.92 -6.92
N ILE A 55 -15.65 -2.96 -6.07
CA ILE A 55 -14.80 -1.81 -5.74
C ILE A 55 -14.97 -1.40 -4.26
N ALA A 56 -13.87 -0.97 -3.63
CA ALA A 56 -13.90 -0.16 -2.42
C ALA A 56 -13.41 1.24 -2.75
N ILE A 57 -14.25 2.25 -2.55
CA ILE A 57 -13.79 3.64 -2.54
C ILE A 57 -13.34 3.95 -1.12
N THR A 58 -12.05 4.28 -0.97
CA THR A 58 -11.37 4.44 0.33
C THR A 58 -10.74 5.82 0.41
N ASP A 59 -11.54 6.85 0.16
CA ASP A 59 -11.08 8.24 0.19
C ASP A 59 -10.37 8.57 1.53
N HIS A 60 -9.31 9.38 1.46
CA HIS A 60 -8.57 9.83 2.65
C HIS A 60 -9.48 10.57 3.62
N ASN A 61 -9.64 10.05 4.84
CA ASN A 61 -10.40 10.64 5.94
C ASN A 61 -11.82 11.15 5.56
N GLU A 62 -12.44 10.60 4.52
CA GLU A 62 -13.74 11.00 3.99
C GLU A 62 -14.50 9.76 3.54
N ILE A 63 -15.83 9.78 3.67
CA ILE A 63 -16.69 8.63 3.35
C ILE A 63 -17.74 8.95 2.30
N LYS A 64 -17.85 10.20 1.82
CA LYS A 64 -18.84 10.56 0.80
C LYS A 64 -18.76 9.66 -0.43
N GLY A 65 -17.56 9.33 -0.92
CA GLY A 65 -17.39 8.41 -2.05
C GLY A 65 -17.91 7.01 -1.73
N ALA A 66 -17.53 6.45 -0.59
CA ALA A 66 -18.02 5.15 -0.10
C ALA A 66 -19.55 5.12 0.09
N VAL A 67 -20.14 6.21 0.59
CA VAL A 67 -21.60 6.32 0.80
C VAL A 67 -22.35 6.48 -0.52
N GLU A 68 -21.78 7.18 -1.50
CA GLU A 68 -22.39 7.36 -2.81
C GLU A 68 -22.32 6.08 -3.64
N ILE A 69 -21.17 5.39 -3.65
CA ILE A 69 -21.00 4.14 -4.43
C ILE A 69 -21.87 3.00 -3.90
N ASP A 70 -22.16 2.97 -2.60
CA ASP A 70 -23.04 1.99 -1.96
C ASP A 70 -24.50 2.03 -2.45
N ARG A 71 -24.91 3.13 -3.09
CA ARG A 71 -26.24 3.28 -3.69
C ARG A 71 -26.42 2.50 -5.00
N TYR A 72 -25.33 2.11 -5.66
CA TYR A 72 -25.34 1.32 -6.89
C TYR A 72 -25.52 -0.16 -6.53
N ARG A 73 -26.77 -0.64 -6.49
CA ARG A 73 -27.13 -1.98 -5.98
C ARG A 73 -26.64 -3.11 -6.86
N GLU A 74 -26.44 -2.85 -8.14
CA GLU A 74 -25.88 -3.76 -9.14
C GLU A 74 -24.36 -3.96 -9.00
N LEU A 75 -23.68 -3.06 -8.28
CA LEU A 75 -22.25 -3.08 -8.08
C LEU A 75 -21.90 -3.61 -6.69
N LEU A 76 -20.99 -4.60 -6.64
CA LEU A 76 -20.42 -5.03 -5.37
C LEU A 76 -19.51 -3.92 -4.82
N SER A 77 -20.05 -3.13 -3.91
CA SER A 77 -19.31 -2.12 -3.17
C SER A 77 -18.92 -2.63 -1.78
N ILE A 78 -17.65 -2.40 -1.42
CA ILE A 78 -17.13 -2.64 -0.07
C ILE A 78 -16.99 -1.28 0.63
N PRO A 79 -17.79 -0.97 1.66
CA PRO A 79 -17.68 0.27 2.42
C PRO A 79 -16.31 0.33 3.08
N GLY A 80 -15.54 1.38 2.75
CA GLY A 80 -14.20 1.54 3.26
C GLY A 80 -13.83 3.01 3.45
N ILE A 81 -12.70 3.22 4.13
CA ILE A 81 -12.06 4.51 4.32
C ILE A 81 -10.55 4.28 4.46
N GLU A 82 -9.74 5.18 3.92
CA GLU A 82 -8.32 5.26 4.24
C GLU A 82 -8.11 6.37 5.27
N ILE A 83 -7.65 6.04 6.47
CA ILE A 83 -7.41 7.02 7.54
C ILE A 83 -5.93 7.31 7.64
N THR A 84 -5.58 8.60 7.66
CA THR A 84 -4.24 9.07 8.00
C THR A 84 -4.18 9.31 9.51
N SER A 85 -3.41 8.48 10.22
CA SER A 85 -3.19 8.60 11.67
C SER A 85 -2.41 9.87 12.04
N LYS A 86 -2.31 10.16 13.34
CA LYS A 86 -1.47 11.23 13.92
C LYS A 86 -0.01 11.08 13.53
N GLU A 87 0.45 9.83 13.43
CA GLU A 87 1.77 9.49 12.93
C GLU A 87 1.91 9.73 11.44
N GLY A 88 0.85 10.13 10.74
CA GLY A 88 0.72 10.30 9.28
C GLY A 88 0.79 9.00 8.48
N THR A 89 0.61 7.87 9.15
CA THR A 89 0.59 6.52 8.56
C THR A 89 -0.83 6.11 8.24
N HIS A 90 -1.03 5.41 7.13
CA HIS A 90 -2.36 5.07 6.66
C HIS A 90 -2.89 3.74 7.23
N LEU A 91 -4.21 3.67 7.34
CA LEU A 91 -5.00 2.48 7.68
C LEU A 91 -6.16 2.35 6.69
N LEU A 92 -6.35 1.16 6.13
CA LEU A 92 -7.58 0.81 5.41
C LEU A 92 -8.53 0.10 6.37
N ILE A 93 -9.76 0.58 6.44
CA ILE A 93 -10.78 0.01 7.30
C ILE A 93 -12.02 -0.24 6.46
N TYR A 94 -12.43 -1.52 6.37
CA TYR A 94 -13.62 -1.94 5.67
C TYR A 94 -14.73 -2.34 6.65
N PHE A 95 -15.97 -2.06 6.29
CA PHE A 95 -17.14 -2.30 7.11
C PHE A 95 -18.10 -3.24 6.42
N TYR A 96 -18.69 -4.16 7.19
CA TYR A 96 -19.73 -5.07 6.69
C TYR A 96 -21.01 -4.31 6.36
N GLU A 97 -21.25 -3.18 7.03
CA GLU A 97 -22.43 -2.35 6.83
C GLU A 97 -22.07 -0.89 6.59
N ILE A 98 -22.71 -0.26 5.60
CA ILE A 98 -22.51 1.17 5.32
C ILE A 98 -22.94 2.05 6.50
N SER A 99 -23.94 1.59 7.28
CA SER A 99 -24.42 2.30 8.46
C SER A 99 -23.35 2.33 9.58
N SER A 100 -22.54 1.27 9.69
CA SER A 100 -21.41 1.20 10.62
C SER A 100 -20.31 2.17 10.22
N LEU A 101 -19.94 2.23 8.93
CA LEU A 101 -18.98 3.23 8.43
C LEU A 101 -19.44 4.66 8.74
N LYS A 102 -20.72 4.97 8.51
CA LYS A 102 -21.30 6.30 8.81
C LYS A 102 -21.24 6.64 10.30
N LYS A 103 -21.55 5.68 11.18
CA LYS A 103 -21.50 5.85 12.64
C LYS A 103 -20.06 6.07 13.12
N PHE A 104 -19.14 5.20 12.71
CA PHE A 104 -17.71 5.33 12.99
C PHE A 104 -17.15 6.67 12.52
N TYR A 105 -17.44 7.07 11.29
CA TYR A 105 -16.99 8.36 10.77
C TYR A 105 -17.50 9.53 11.60
N LYS A 106 -18.81 9.59 11.89
CA LYS A 106 -19.42 10.68 12.65
C LYS A 106 -18.89 10.78 14.08
N LYS A 107 -18.70 9.63 14.74
CA LYS A 107 -18.34 9.55 16.16
C LYS A 107 -16.83 9.64 16.39
N ASP A 108 -16.04 8.94 15.58
CA ASP A 108 -14.66 8.63 15.89
C ASP A 108 -13.66 9.36 14.97
N VAL A 109 -14.00 9.55 13.68
CA VAL A 109 -13.08 10.17 12.70
C VAL A 109 -13.29 11.68 12.63
N ARG A 110 -14.51 12.14 12.30
CA ARG A 110 -14.83 13.55 12.06
C ARG A 110 -14.43 14.50 13.19
N PRO A 111 -14.62 14.16 14.49
CA PRO A 111 -14.21 15.04 15.59
C PRO A 111 -12.69 15.17 15.77
N ASN A 112 -11.92 14.27 15.15
CA ASN A 112 -10.47 14.18 15.29
C ASN A 112 -9.74 14.50 13.97
N MET A 113 -10.44 15.09 13.01
CA MET A 113 -9.87 15.51 11.74
C MET A 113 -8.81 16.59 11.94
N GLY A 114 -7.77 16.56 11.09
CA GLY A 114 -6.84 17.66 10.97
C GLY A 114 -7.46 18.89 10.30
N HIS A 115 -6.60 19.82 9.88
CA HIS A 115 -7.01 21.08 9.25
C HIS A 115 -7.82 20.85 7.96
N ASP A 116 -7.47 19.83 7.18
CA ASP A 116 -8.19 19.44 5.98
C ASP A 116 -8.30 17.90 5.84
N ILE A 117 -9.00 17.46 4.79
CA ILE A 117 -9.28 16.04 4.51
C ILE A 117 -7.98 15.23 4.31
N MET A 118 -6.93 15.85 3.77
CA MET A 118 -5.65 15.18 3.51
C MET A 118 -4.68 15.24 4.69
N SER A 119 -5.06 15.96 5.75
CA SER A 119 -4.25 16.12 6.95
C SER A 119 -4.36 14.89 7.85
N SER A 120 -3.29 14.62 8.61
CA SER A 120 -3.33 13.64 9.69
C SER A 120 -4.45 13.94 10.69
N THR A 121 -5.12 12.89 11.15
CA THR A 121 -6.03 12.98 12.31
C THR A 121 -5.23 13.22 13.59
N SER A 122 -5.89 13.57 14.69
CA SER A 122 -5.26 13.64 16.02
C SER A 122 -5.09 12.25 16.68
N LEU A 123 -5.49 11.16 16.00
CA LEU A 123 -5.55 9.82 16.56
C LEU A 123 -4.35 8.97 16.20
N GLU A 124 -3.77 8.36 17.21
CA GLU A 124 -2.73 7.35 17.03
C GLU A 124 -3.30 6.07 16.42
N MET A 125 -2.46 5.33 15.70
CA MET A 125 -2.83 4.08 15.02
C MET A 125 -3.60 3.11 15.91
N GLU A 126 -3.10 2.84 17.12
CA GLU A 126 -3.72 1.92 18.09
C GLU A 126 -5.15 2.37 18.45
N GLU A 127 -5.35 3.68 18.59
CA GLU A 127 -6.64 4.25 18.98
C GLU A 127 -7.65 4.16 17.83
N ILE A 128 -7.22 4.41 16.59
CA ILE A 128 -8.06 4.22 15.39
C ILE A 128 -8.51 2.76 15.31
N ILE A 129 -7.57 1.81 15.47
CA ILE A 129 -7.88 0.38 15.39
C ILE A 129 -8.87 0.01 16.51
N LYS A 130 -8.62 0.43 17.76
CA LYS A 130 -9.53 0.15 18.90
C LYS A 130 -10.94 0.67 18.65
N ARG A 131 -11.10 1.87 18.10
CA ARG A 131 -12.43 2.43 17.79
C ARG A 131 -13.11 1.68 16.65
N ALA A 132 -12.37 1.30 15.62
CA ALA A 132 -12.91 0.49 14.53
C ALA A 132 -13.42 -0.88 15.01
N ARG A 133 -12.79 -1.47 16.05
CA ARG A 133 -13.23 -2.73 16.67
C ARG A 133 -14.55 -2.65 17.43
N ALA A 134 -15.10 -1.46 17.67
CA ALA A 134 -16.48 -1.32 18.14
C ALA A 134 -17.53 -1.71 17.07
N PHE A 135 -17.07 -1.96 15.84
CA PHE A 135 -17.89 -2.36 14.69
C PHE A 135 -17.33 -3.65 14.07
N GLU A 136 -18.18 -4.40 13.35
CA GLU A 136 -17.72 -5.53 12.52
C GLU A 136 -16.91 -4.97 11.34
N THR A 137 -15.59 -5.10 11.41
CA THR A 137 -14.63 -4.46 10.50
C THR A 137 -13.51 -5.41 10.07
N ILE A 138 -12.92 -5.10 8.92
CA ILE A 138 -11.61 -5.61 8.49
C ILE A 138 -10.64 -4.44 8.47
N VAL A 139 -9.58 -4.52 9.26
CA VAL A 139 -8.54 -3.50 9.37
C VAL A 139 -7.26 -3.99 8.71
N VAL A 140 -6.72 -3.19 7.81
CA VAL A 140 -5.58 -3.55 6.97
C VAL A 140 -4.54 -2.44 6.99
N PHE A 141 -3.25 -2.81 7.03
CA PHE A 141 -2.18 -1.87 6.72
C PHE A 141 -1.99 -1.77 5.19
N PRO A 142 -2.37 -0.65 4.55
CA PRO A 142 -2.08 -0.40 3.14
C PRO A 142 -0.59 -0.22 2.93
N HIS A 143 -0.12 -0.61 1.73
CA HIS A 143 1.25 -0.42 1.24
C HIS A 143 2.31 -0.35 2.36
N PRO A 144 2.49 -1.42 3.18
CA PRO A 144 3.26 -1.36 4.42
C PRO A 144 4.65 -0.78 4.23
N TYR A 145 5.31 -1.15 3.14
CA TYR A 145 6.48 -0.44 2.63
C TYR A 145 6.05 0.54 1.54
N SER A 146 6.40 1.81 1.70
CA SER A 146 6.13 2.85 0.69
C SER A 146 7.27 3.86 0.63
N ALA A 147 7.49 4.45 -0.54
CA ALA A 147 8.45 5.54 -0.72
C ALA A 147 8.03 6.84 -0.02
N THR A 148 6.73 6.99 0.29
CA THR A 148 6.16 8.22 0.86
C THR A 148 6.08 8.22 2.38
N PHE A 149 6.66 7.24 3.09
CA PHE A 149 6.58 7.10 4.55
C PHE A 149 5.16 6.98 5.13
N THR A 150 4.12 6.84 4.29
CA THR A 150 2.72 6.64 4.71
C THR A 150 2.41 5.19 5.06
N GLY A 151 3.30 4.25 4.73
CA GLY A 151 3.20 2.84 5.12
C GLY A 151 3.77 2.58 6.51
N ILE A 152 3.25 1.58 7.20
CA ILE A 152 3.60 1.26 8.61
C ILE A 152 5.07 0.88 8.82
N GLN A 153 5.75 0.33 7.80
CA GLN A 153 7.18 -0.01 7.86
C GLN A 153 8.03 1.23 7.58
N ASN A 154 8.02 2.17 8.53
CA ASN A 154 8.79 3.40 8.50
C ASN A 154 9.53 3.63 9.83
N THR A 155 10.42 4.63 9.88
CA THR A 155 11.30 4.87 11.04
C THR A 155 10.59 5.43 12.28
N TYR A 156 9.31 5.77 12.19
CA TYR A 156 8.53 6.30 13.31
C TYR A 156 8.18 5.20 14.32
N PHE A 157 8.02 3.95 13.87
CA PHE A 157 7.57 2.87 14.71
C PHE A 157 8.75 1.98 15.15
N PRO A 158 9.09 1.97 16.46
CA PRO A 158 10.07 1.01 16.97
C PRO A 158 9.52 -0.42 16.85
N GLU A 159 10.43 -1.39 16.83
CA GLU A 159 10.13 -2.79 16.52
C GLU A 159 9.08 -3.41 17.46
N ASP A 160 9.16 -3.12 18.76
CA ASP A 160 8.20 -3.59 19.76
C ASP A 160 6.78 -3.04 19.51
N ARG A 161 6.67 -1.79 19.07
CA ARG A 161 5.39 -1.15 18.72
C ARG A 161 4.83 -1.73 17.43
N LEU A 162 5.67 -1.96 16.42
CA LEU A 162 5.27 -2.62 15.18
C LEU A 162 4.69 -4.01 15.44
N GLU A 163 5.35 -4.80 16.29
CA GLU A 163 4.89 -6.16 16.61
C GLU A 163 3.50 -6.15 17.27
N ARG A 164 3.25 -5.20 18.17
CA ARG A 164 1.92 -5.00 18.77
C ARG A 164 0.89 -4.59 17.72
N LEU A 165 1.22 -3.63 16.85
CA LEU A 165 0.31 -3.14 15.81
C LEU A 165 -0.05 -4.24 14.80
N PHE A 166 0.89 -5.08 14.38
CA PHE A 166 0.60 -6.23 13.51
C PHE A 166 -0.36 -7.24 14.16
N LYS A 167 -0.31 -7.41 15.49
CA LYS A 167 -1.27 -8.26 16.20
C LYS A 167 -2.70 -7.69 16.15
N MET A 168 -2.86 -6.37 16.11
CA MET A 168 -4.16 -5.68 16.16
C MET A 168 -4.94 -5.66 14.84
N VAL A 169 -4.28 -5.84 13.68
CA VAL A 169 -4.93 -5.80 12.36
C VAL A 169 -5.29 -7.18 11.82
N ASP A 170 -6.19 -7.22 10.84
CA ASP A 170 -6.66 -8.45 10.20
C ASP A 170 -5.81 -8.84 9.00
N GLY A 171 -5.22 -7.87 8.30
CA GLY A 171 -4.46 -8.11 7.10
C GLY A 171 -3.48 -7.02 6.70
N ILE A 172 -2.79 -7.25 5.60
CA ILE A 172 -1.90 -6.27 4.97
C ILE A 172 -2.13 -6.21 3.46
N GLU A 173 -1.91 -5.05 2.87
CA GLU A 173 -1.90 -4.88 1.42
C GLU A 173 -0.54 -5.34 0.85
N VAL A 174 -0.54 -6.45 0.13
CA VAL A 174 0.68 -7.07 -0.41
C VAL A 174 1.03 -6.55 -1.81
N ILE A 175 0.04 -6.07 -2.56
CA ILE A 175 0.25 -5.42 -3.87
C ILE A 175 -0.57 -4.14 -3.92
N ASN A 176 0.15 -3.03 -4.09
CA ASN A 176 -0.40 -1.72 -4.41
C ASN A 176 0.11 -1.29 -5.79
N ALA A 177 -0.78 -0.98 -6.75
CA ALA A 177 -0.35 -0.73 -8.13
C ALA A 177 0.40 0.59 -8.33
N GLU A 178 0.18 1.60 -7.48
CA GLU A 178 0.97 2.84 -7.46
C GLU A 178 2.35 2.65 -6.83
N ASN A 179 2.53 1.63 -6.00
CA ASN A 179 3.79 1.35 -5.33
C ASN A 179 4.85 0.70 -6.26
N LEU A 180 6.13 0.84 -5.92
CA LEU A 180 7.22 0.21 -6.69
C LEU A 180 7.29 -1.30 -6.42
N ASN A 181 7.69 -2.08 -7.43
CA ASN A 181 7.78 -3.54 -7.34
C ASN A 181 8.65 -4.00 -6.17
N LYS A 182 9.80 -3.34 -5.92
CA LYS A 182 10.64 -3.61 -4.75
C LYS A 182 9.86 -3.53 -3.42
N TRP A 183 8.97 -2.55 -3.28
CA TRP A 183 8.18 -2.35 -2.07
C TRP A 183 7.01 -3.33 -1.97
N ASN A 184 6.36 -3.65 -3.09
CA ASN A 184 5.36 -4.71 -3.12
C ASN A 184 5.97 -6.08 -2.84
N LEU A 185 7.18 -6.38 -3.33
CA LEU A 185 7.91 -7.62 -2.99
C LEU A 185 8.17 -7.72 -1.49
N ARG A 186 8.61 -6.63 -0.85
CA ARG A 186 8.77 -6.59 0.62
C ARG A 186 7.44 -6.74 1.36
N SER A 187 6.37 -6.13 0.84
CA SER A 187 5.03 -6.25 1.41
C SER A 187 4.49 -7.67 1.28
N ALA A 188 4.73 -8.35 0.15
CA ALA A 188 4.39 -9.76 -0.03
C ALA A 188 5.20 -10.70 0.88
N LEU A 189 6.50 -10.45 1.06
CA LEU A 189 7.33 -11.19 2.03
C LEU A 189 6.81 -11.00 3.46
N LEU A 190 6.46 -9.76 3.84
CA LEU A 190 5.82 -9.48 5.12
C LEU A 190 4.51 -10.25 5.25
N GLY A 191 3.67 -10.26 4.20
CA GLY A 191 2.38 -10.96 4.21
C GLY A 191 2.51 -12.48 4.27
N PHE A 192 3.57 -13.04 3.71
CA PHE A 192 3.89 -14.46 3.84
C PHE A 192 4.32 -14.83 5.27
N ASN A 193 5.06 -13.94 5.93
CA ASN A 193 5.56 -14.16 7.29
C ASN A 193 4.52 -13.86 8.38
N LEU A 194 3.46 -13.13 8.04
CA LEU A 194 2.38 -12.81 8.97
C LEU A 194 1.22 -13.81 8.81
N ASP A 195 0.74 -14.36 9.91
CA ASP A 195 -0.48 -15.18 9.93
C ASP A 195 -1.74 -14.29 9.85
N LYS A 196 -1.90 -13.58 8.73
CA LYS A 196 -2.90 -12.52 8.51
C LYS A 196 -3.52 -12.63 7.11
N GLY A 197 -4.64 -11.93 6.91
CA GLY A 197 -5.26 -11.79 5.59
C GLY A 197 -4.38 -10.97 4.65
N ILE A 198 -4.50 -11.21 3.35
CA ILE A 198 -3.79 -10.44 2.33
C ILE A 198 -4.77 -9.67 1.47
N THR A 199 -4.44 -8.43 1.15
CA THR A 199 -5.20 -7.60 0.22
C THR A 199 -4.32 -7.00 -0.88
N GLY A 200 -4.96 -6.44 -1.89
CA GLY A 200 -4.33 -5.65 -2.92
C GLY A 200 -5.34 -4.72 -3.55
N GLY A 201 -4.85 -3.60 -4.05
CA GLY A 201 -5.68 -2.58 -4.66
C GLY A 201 -4.84 -1.69 -5.58
N SER A 202 -5.53 -1.00 -6.46
CA SER A 202 -4.82 -0.14 -7.41
C SER A 202 -4.23 1.10 -6.75
N ASP A 203 -4.78 1.55 -5.62
CA ASP A 203 -4.56 2.89 -5.04
C ASP A 203 -4.73 3.94 -6.15
N GLY A 204 -5.78 3.72 -6.96
CA GLY A 204 -6.01 4.44 -8.19
C GLY A 204 -6.69 5.79 -7.95
N HIS A 205 -6.15 6.82 -8.59
CA HIS A 205 -6.71 8.18 -8.61
C HIS A 205 -7.42 8.50 -9.93
N ARG A 206 -7.31 7.61 -10.93
CA ARG A 206 -7.86 7.75 -12.28
C ARG A 206 -8.40 6.41 -12.80
N LEU A 207 -9.49 6.45 -13.58
CA LEU A 207 -10.13 5.25 -14.13
C LEU A 207 -9.18 4.25 -14.82
N PRO A 208 -8.14 4.64 -15.59
CA PRO A 208 -7.24 3.67 -16.23
C PRO A 208 -6.36 2.86 -15.26
N GLN A 209 -6.32 3.27 -13.98
CA GLN A 209 -5.59 2.58 -12.91
C GLN A 209 -6.46 1.50 -12.23
N MET A 210 -7.79 1.61 -12.32
CA MET A 210 -8.71 0.66 -11.71
C MET A 210 -8.45 -0.77 -12.20
N GLY A 211 -8.40 -1.71 -11.26
CA GLY A 211 -8.18 -3.13 -11.56
C GLY A 211 -6.74 -3.49 -11.93
N ARG A 212 -5.76 -2.58 -11.78
CA ARG A 212 -4.33 -2.88 -11.99
C ARG A 212 -3.76 -3.81 -10.91
N ALA A 213 -4.36 -3.80 -9.73
CA ALA A 213 -4.20 -4.81 -8.70
C ALA A 213 -5.58 -5.08 -8.08
N VAL A 214 -5.88 -6.35 -7.84
CA VAL A 214 -7.18 -6.80 -7.32
C VAL A 214 -7.02 -7.93 -6.32
N CYS A 215 -7.96 -8.02 -5.40
CA CYS A 215 -8.23 -9.21 -4.61
C CYS A 215 -9.24 -10.11 -5.29
N TYR A 216 -9.10 -11.41 -5.11
CA TYR A 216 -10.09 -12.37 -5.57
C TYR A 216 -10.22 -13.57 -4.63
N ALA A 217 -11.43 -14.09 -4.49
CA ALA A 217 -11.75 -15.22 -3.62
C ALA A 217 -12.88 -16.08 -4.18
N PRO A 218 -12.86 -17.42 -3.94
CA PRO A 218 -13.90 -18.34 -4.39
C PRO A 218 -15.12 -18.26 -3.45
N CYS A 219 -15.84 -17.16 -3.53
CA CYS A 219 -17.00 -16.87 -2.68
C CYS A 219 -18.12 -16.21 -3.50
N LYS A 220 -19.33 -16.18 -2.94
CA LYS A 220 -20.46 -15.48 -3.54
C LYS A 220 -20.11 -14.00 -3.75
N LYS A 221 -20.63 -13.40 -4.82
CA LYS A 221 -20.49 -11.97 -5.12
C LYS A 221 -21.33 -11.13 -4.16
N ASP A 222 -20.88 -11.09 -2.91
CA ASP A 222 -21.55 -10.45 -1.79
C ASP A 222 -20.50 -9.92 -0.80
N ARG A 223 -20.79 -8.78 -0.20
CA ARG A 223 -19.90 -8.06 0.70
C ARG A 223 -19.47 -8.90 1.89
N ARG A 224 -20.42 -9.55 2.58
CA ARG A 224 -20.16 -10.31 3.80
C ARG A 224 -19.25 -11.48 3.49
N PHE A 225 -19.60 -12.26 2.47
CA PHE A 225 -18.79 -13.40 2.03
C PHE A 225 -17.37 -13.00 1.59
N PHE A 226 -17.20 -11.85 0.93
CA PHE A 226 -15.89 -11.38 0.51
C PHE A 226 -15.03 -10.90 1.69
N LEU A 227 -15.61 -10.15 2.64
CA LEU A 227 -14.90 -9.70 3.84
C LEU A 227 -14.56 -10.88 4.77
N ASP A 228 -15.45 -11.89 4.88
CA ASP A 228 -15.18 -13.14 5.59
C ASP A 228 -14.04 -13.91 4.93
N ALA A 229 -13.92 -13.88 3.60
CA ALA A 229 -12.79 -14.50 2.89
C ALA A 229 -11.45 -13.80 3.21
N ILE A 230 -11.43 -12.48 3.39
CA ILE A 230 -10.23 -11.75 3.85
C ILE A 230 -9.89 -12.20 5.28
N LYS A 231 -10.89 -12.18 6.18
CA LYS A 231 -10.72 -12.57 7.58
C LYS A 231 -10.23 -14.01 7.73
N GLY A 232 -10.78 -14.91 6.93
CA GLY A 232 -10.42 -16.33 6.86
C GLY A 232 -9.16 -16.62 6.04
N ARG A 233 -8.45 -15.59 5.53
CA ARG A 233 -7.19 -15.71 4.78
C ARG A 233 -7.31 -16.54 3.49
N GLN A 234 -8.49 -16.50 2.88
CA GLN A 234 -8.86 -17.21 1.66
C GLN A 234 -8.72 -16.34 0.40
N THR A 235 -8.42 -15.04 0.56
CA THR A 235 -8.13 -14.15 -0.55
C THR A 235 -6.81 -14.48 -1.24
N ARG A 236 -6.80 -14.21 -2.54
CA ARG A 236 -5.62 -14.15 -3.39
C ARG A 236 -5.51 -12.75 -3.98
N VAL A 237 -4.30 -12.38 -4.37
CA VAL A 237 -3.99 -11.04 -4.89
C VAL A 237 -3.20 -11.17 -6.18
N VAL A 238 -3.61 -10.42 -7.21
CA VAL A 238 -2.87 -10.31 -8.47
C VAL A 238 -2.78 -8.84 -8.86
N GLY A 239 -1.62 -8.42 -9.30
CA GLY A 239 -1.45 -7.06 -9.78
C GLY A 239 -0.06 -6.76 -10.30
N LYS A 240 0.02 -5.70 -11.10
CA LYS A 240 1.29 -5.15 -11.60
C LYS A 240 1.30 -3.65 -11.41
N GLU A 241 2.47 -3.16 -11.04
CA GLU A 241 2.71 -1.74 -10.88
C GLU A 241 2.47 -0.95 -12.18
N ILE A 242 2.12 0.32 -12.03
CA ILE A 242 1.97 1.25 -13.15
C ILE A 242 3.37 1.72 -13.62
N ASP A 243 3.56 1.85 -14.94
CA ASP A 243 4.86 2.14 -15.54
C ASP A 243 5.57 3.37 -14.91
N ILE A 244 6.88 3.24 -14.67
CA ILE A 244 7.75 4.20 -13.96
C ILE A 244 7.61 5.64 -14.49
N ILE A 245 7.44 5.83 -15.81
CA ILE A 245 7.31 7.15 -16.43
C ILE A 245 6.02 7.87 -15.99
N ARG A 246 4.93 7.13 -15.76
CA ARG A 246 3.66 7.70 -15.26
C ARG A 246 3.72 8.00 -13.76
N LYS A 247 4.55 7.28 -12.98
CA LYS A 247 4.73 7.49 -11.53
C LYS A 247 5.34 8.84 -11.17
N VAL A 248 6.19 9.43 -12.01
CA VAL A 248 6.82 10.74 -11.74
C VAL A 248 5.78 11.84 -11.54
N ARG A 249 4.66 11.80 -12.27
CA ARG A 249 3.56 12.76 -12.12
C ARG A 249 2.71 12.51 -10.86
N SER A 250 2.48 11.25 -10.48
CA SER A 250 1.72 10.86 -9.28
C SER A 250 2.48 11.20 -7.99
N ASN A 251 3.78 10.86 -7.96
CA ASN A 251 4.67 11.15 -6.84
C ASN A 251 4.79 12.65 -6.55
N GLY A 252 4.71 13.52 -7.55
CA GLY A 252 4.76 14.98 -7.36
C GLY A 252 3.60 15.51 -6.50
N VAL A 253 2.40 14.94 -6.65
CA VAL A 253 1.23 15.31 -5.84
C VAL A 253 1.39 14.77 -4.41
N LYS A 254 1.75 13.48 -4.26
CA LYS A 254 1.98 12.84 -2.95
C LYS A 254 3.14 13.49 -2.15
N LEU A 255 4.19 13.95 -2.82
CA LEU A 255 5.32 14.65 -2.18
C LEU A 255 4.88 15.99 -1.56
N ARG A 256 3.98 16.72 -2.23
CA ARG A 256 3.43 17.98 -1.72
C ARG A 256 2.53 17.75 -0.49
N THR A 257 1.77 16.66 -0.48
CA THR A 257 0.98 16.23 0.69
C THR A 257 1.88 15.81 1.86
N ASN A 258 2.97 15.08 1.59
CA ASN A 258 3.96 14.70 2.61
C ASN A 258 4.63 15.89 3.29
N ILE A 259 4.97 16.95 2.55
CA ILE A 259 5.54 18.18 3.12
C ILE A 259 4.56 18.83 4.10
N LYS A 260 3.26 18.80 3.80
CA LYS A 260 2.22 19.34 4.69
C LYS A 260 2.03 18.51 5.95
N ASN A 261 2.03 17.18 5.82
CA ASN A 261 1.74 16.28 6.96
C ASN A 261 2.97 16.02 7.83
N TYR A 262 4.19 16.23 7.30
CA TYR A 262 5.45 15.94 7.98
C TYR A 262 6.59 16.89 7.61
N PRO A 263 6.50 18.19 7.95
CA PRO A 263 7.57 19.15 7.63
C PRO A 263 8.94 18.72 8.19
N ASP A 264 8.96 18.23 9.43
CA ASP A 264 10.19 17.84 10.13
C ASP A 264 10.84 16.55 9.59
N LEU A 265 10.05 15.62 9.04
CA LEU A 265 10.59 14.39 8.44
C LEU A 265 11.18 14.66 7.06
N VAL A 266 10.68 15.64 6.30
CA VAL A 266 11.31 16.05 5.04
C VAL A 266 12.70 16.64 5.29
N GLU A 267 12.86 17.46 6.33
CA GLU A 267 14.16 18.01 6.72
C GLU A 267 15.12 16.90 7.21
N LYS A 268 14.62 15.98 8.06
CA LYS A 268 15.39 14.80 8.47
C LYS A 268 15.72 13.88 7.29
N ASN A 269 14.86 13.79 6.28
CA ASN A 269 15.09 13.02 5.07
C ASN A 269 16.13 13.67 4.15
N LEU A 270 16.14 14.99 3.98
CA LEU A 270 17.24 15.68 3.29
C LEU A 270 18.57 15.42 4.02
N ARG A 271 18.58 15.53 5.35
CA ARG A 271 19.77 15.22 6.15
C ARG A 271 20.19 13.75 6.01
N TYR A 272 19.32 12.78 6.28
CA TYR A 272 19.65 11.34 6.21
C TYR A 272 19.98 10.89 4.78
N SER A 273 19.26 11.36 3.77
CA SER A 273 19.58 11.07 2.36
C SER A 273 20.94 11.63 1.99
N CYS A 274 21.23 12.90 2.36
CA CYS A 274 22.55 13.48 2.19
C CYS A 274 23.62 12.72 2.99
N THR A 275 23.34 12.26 4.21
CA THR A 275 24.27 11.48 5.03
C THR A 275 24.54 10.11 4.42
N VAL A 276 23.53 9.43 3.87
CA VAL A 276 23.66 8.12 3.21
C VAL A 276 24.32 8.24 1.84
N ILE A 277 24.03 9.30 1.08
CA ILE A 277 24.70 9.61 -0.19
C ILE A 277 26.16 9.98 0.08
N ASN A 278 26.43 10.81 1.09
CA ASN A 278 27.78 11.18 1.49
C ASN A 278 28.55 9.99 2.04
N SER A 279 27.93 9.09 2.81
CA SER A 279 28.59 7.89 3.32
C SER A 279 28.88 6.88 2.21
N LYS A 280 27.98 6.70 1.24
CA LYS A 280 28.23 5.90 0.03
C LYS A 280 29.27 6.52 -0.89
N SER A 281 29.26 7.85 -1.04
CA SER A 281 30.27 8.59 -1.81
C SER A 281 31.65 8.50 -1.15
N LYS A 282 31.71 8.57 0.18
CA LYS A 282 32.93 8.38 0.97
C LYS A 282 33.42 6.94 0.87
N ALA A 283 32.55 5.94 1.05
CA ALA A 283 32.90 4.53 0.87
C ALA A 283 33.36 4.20 -0.56
N PHE A 284 32.75 4.83 -1.57
CA PHE A 284 33.17 4.71 -2.97
C PHE A 284 34.53 5.37 -3.23
N LYS A 285 34.76 6.59 -2.72
CA LYS A 285 36.06 7.27 -2.77
C LYS A 285 37.15 6.48 -2.06
N ASP A 286 36.84 5.88 -0.91
CA ASP A 286 37.78 5.08 -0.13
C ASP A 286 38.10 3.75 -0.83
N ASN A 287 37.11 3.11 -1.46
CA ASN A 287 37.33 1.92 -2.30
C ASN A 287 38.11 2.24 -3.58
N MET A 288 37.88 3.39 -4.22
CA MET A 288 38.70 3.85 -5.34
C MET A 288 40.14 4.12 -4.89
N LYS A 289 40.35 4.83 -3.77
CA LYS A 289 41.70 5.07 -3.23
C LYS A 289 42.43 3.75 -2.93
N ARG A 290 41.75 2.77 -2.33
CA ARG A 290 42.31 1.43 -2.07
C ARG A 290 42.69 0.71 -3.37
N SER A 291 41.86 0.78 -4.41
CA SER A 291 42.12 0.20 -5.74
C SER A 291 43.32 0.84 -6.44
N PHE A 292 43.47 2.17 -6.33
CA PHE A 292 44.62 2.89 -6.89
C PHE A 292 45.91 2.63 -6.09
N SER A 293 45.86 2.53 -4.76
CA SER A 293 47.04 2.20 -3.94
C SER A 293 47.50 0.73 -4.07
N GLY A 294 46.59 -0.19 -4.42
CA GLY A 294 46.93 -1.58 -4.73
C GLY A 294 47.68 -1.72 -6.05
N LYS A 295 47.29 -0.96 -7.08
CA LYS A 295 47.93 -0.99 -8.41
C LYS A 295 49.35 -0.39 -8.46
N PHE A 296 49.75 0.41 -7.46
CA PHE A 296 51.11 0.96 -7.38
C PHE A 296 52.10 0.05 -6.65
N LYS A 297 51.66 -0.94 -5.86
CA LYS A 297 52.56 -1.85 -5.13
C LYS A 297 53.02 -3.06 -5.95
N ASP A 298 52.32 -3.42 -7.03
CA ASP A 298 52.66 -4.59 -7.86
C ASP A 298 53.61 -4.32 -9.04
N LYS A 299 54.09 -3.08 -9.22
CA LYS A 299 55.03 -2.73 -10.32
C LYS A 299 56.52 -2.77 -9.96
N HIS A 300 56.92 -3.27 -8.78
CA HIS A 300 58.32 -3.29 -8.35
C HIS A 300 58.89 -4.66 -7.92
N LYS A 301 58.40 -5.78 -8.46
CA LYS A 301 59.11 -7.07 -8.39
C LYS A 301 59.52 -7.54 -9.79
N MET A 302 60.71 -7.13 -10.23
CA MET A 302 61.39 -7.79 -11.36
C MET A 302 62.10 -9.06 -10.86
N PRO A 303 62.01 -10.20 -11.59
CA PRO A 303 62.71 -11.43 -11.21
C PRO A 303 64.19 -11.39 -11.65
N LYS A 304 65.10 -11.77 -10.74
CA LYS A 304 66.50 -12.07 -11.08
C LYS A 304 66.57 -13.41 -11.83
N MET A 305 67.10 -13.41 -13.05
CA MET A 305 67.44 -14.64 -13.78
C MET A 305 68.74 -15.25 -13.21
N SER A 306 68.68 -16.54 -12.88
CA SER A 306 69.83 -17.40 -12.55
C SER A 306 70.46 -17.93 -13.84
N LYS A 307 71.80 -17.88 -13.93
CA LYS A 307 72.60 -18.49 -15.00
C LYS A 307 72.74 -20.00 -14.77
N VAL A 308 72.71 -20.73 -15.88
CA VAL A 308 72.97 -22.17 -16.04
C VAL A 308 74.48 -22.43 -15.97
N HIS A 309 74.86 -23.52 -15.29
CA HIS A 309 76.04 -24.35 -15.60
C HIS A 309 75.54 -25.76 -15.86
#